data_AF-E3NAF7-F1
#
_entry.id   AF-E3NAF7-F1
#
_cell.length_a   1.000
_cell.length_b   1.000
_cell.length_c   1.000
_cell.angle_alpha   90.00
_cell.angle_beta   90.00
_cell.angle_gamma   90.00
#
_symmetry.space_group_name_H-M   'P 1'
#
loop_
_entity.id
_entity.type
_entity.pdbx_description
1 polymer ?
#
loop_
_entity_poly.entity_id
_entity_poly.type
_entity_poly.pdbx_seq_one_letter_code
_entity_poly.pdbx_strand_id
1 'polypeptide(L)'
;MFNMNSMLLSSLLILQFVGVSGDKTCAGKEVQDLDDDCTKIEKNPLVFKGNQDAKMVREKVQKVKYIASGIEVIETDLETFDYLKHVERIQNSNGPAMLFKKNKNLKRLNFISLGELKGKEKEKDIIFENDHFAKAFREEPDSFDDFIKLELIARKSHLRSNVCSNEFYQFINKKESSDSQTGAIIIIIIAVFVTIADVFLYRYCMKEYRAKKAREEKKTNKMQTGVPIGTDFGPRTPASGTTTSSATIETPKDW
;
A
#
# COMPACT_ATOMS: atom_id res chain seq x y z
N MET A 1 -24.08 78.19 47.90
CA MET A 1 -25.43 77.62 47.80
C MET A 1 -25.29 76.27 47.13
N PHE A 2 -25.55 75.18 47.86
CA PHE A 2 -25.58 73.83 47.30
C PHE A 2 -26.72 73.72 46.28
N ASN A 3 -26.49 73.07 45.14
CA ASN A 3 -27.49 72.13 44.64
C ASN A 3 -26.84 70.98 43.89
N MET A 4 -27.13 69.79 44.39
CA MET A 4 -26.70 68.48 43.97
C MET A 4 -27.97 67.82 43.43
N ASN A 5 -27.98 67.36 42.18
CA ASN A 5 -28.91 66.35 41.66
C ASN A 5 -28.36 65.90 40.30
N SER A 6 -27.69 64.75 40.27
CA SER A 6 -28.34 63.44 40.05
C SER A 6 -28.79 63.27 38.60
N MET A 7 -27.87 62.79 37.77
CA MET A 7 -28.12 61.89 36.66
C MET A 7 -26.93 60.92 36.65
N LEU A 8 -26.94 59.92 37.54
CA LEU A 8 -27.33 58.53 37.21
C LEU A 8 -26.79 58.10 35.84
N LEU A 9 -25.63 57.46 35.85
CA LEU A 9 -25.53 56.00 35.71
C LEU A 9 -26.05 55.50 34.36
N SER A 10 -25.26 55.70 33.31
CA SER A 10 -25.27 54.78 32.17
C SER A 10 -23.91 54.78 31.48
N SER A 11 -22.85 54.60 32.27
CA SER A 11 -21.56 54.18 31.70
C SER A 11 -21.63 52.66 31.61
N LEU A 12 -22.15 52.21 30.47
CA LEU A 12 -22.24 50.82 30.07
C LEU A 12 -20.83 50.22 30.18
N LEU A 13 -20.61 49.41 31.20
CA LEU A 13 -19.45 48.53 31.30
C LEU A 13 -19.53 47.57 30.11
N ILE A 14 -18.95 47.97 28.98
CA ILE A 14 -18.55 47.02 27.94
C ILE A 14 -17.36 46.29 28.57
N LEU A 15 -17.67 45.26 29.37
CA LEU A 15 -16.76 44.16 29.58
C LEU A 15 -16.47 43.61 28.19
N GLN A 16 -15.41 44.13 27.57
CA GLN A 16 -14.66 43.34 26.63
C GLN A 16 -14.25 42.11 27.42
N PHE A 17 -15.01 41.03 27.23
CA PHE A 17 -14.48 39.69 27.40
C PHE A 17 -13.36 39.59 26.35
N VAL A 18 -12.21 40.18 26.68
CA VAL A 18 -10.93 39.63 26.28
C VAL A 18 -10.94 38.29 27.00
N GLY A 19 -11.55 37.29 26.36
CA GLY A 19 -11.35 35.92 26.72
C GLY A 19 -9.84 35.76 26.60
N VAL A 20 -9.15 35.90 27.73
CA VAL A 20 -7.80 35.41 27.90
C VAL A 20 -7.97 33.92 27.72
N SER A 21 -7.93 33.50 26.46
CA SER A 21 -7.85 32.11 26.06
C SER A 21 -6.50 31.65 26.57
N GLY A 22 -6.46 31.32 27.85
CA GLY A 22 -5.31 30.68 28.46
C GLY A 22 -4.98 29.47 27.62
N ASP A 23 -3.69 29.22 27.43
CA ASP A 23 -3.24 28.07 26.65
C ASP A 23 -3.77 26.78 27.31
N LYS A 24 -4.82 26.20 26.73
CA LYS A 24 -5.31 24.87 27.11
C LYS A 24 -4.42 23.82 26.47
N THR A 25 -3.67 23.10 27.30
CA THR A 25 -2.88 21.93 26.90
C THR A 25 -3.73 20.68 26.98
N CYS A 26 -3.74 19.90 25.90
CA CYS A 26 -4.46 18.64 25.79
C CYS A 26 -3.51 17.50 25.46
N ALA A 27 -3.87 16.29 25.88
CA ALA A 27 -3.23 15.09 25.37
C ALA A 27 -3.72 14.83 23.93
N GLY A 28 -2.81 14.47 23.02
CA GLY A 28 -3.20 14.00 21.69
C GLY A 28 -4.00 12.70 21.74
N LYS A 29 -4.92 12.58 20.79
CA LYS A 29 -5.86 11.47 20.60
C LYS A 29 -6.49 11.58 19.22
N GLU A 30 -7.41 10.69 18.90
CA GLU A 30 -8.25 10.85 17.71
C GLU A 30 -9.05 12.15 17.82
N VAL A 31 -9.16 12.90 16.71
CA VAL A 31 -9.73 14.26 16.71
C VAL A 31 -11.17 14.30 17.23
N GLN A 32 -11.98 13.28 16.93
CA GLN A 32 -13.35 13.16 17.44
C GLN A 32 -13.42 13.17 18.97
N ASP A 33 -12.39 12.65 19.63
CA ASP A 33 -12.29 12.53 21.08
C ASP A 33 -11.51 13.70 21.68
N LEU A 34 -10.97 14.62 20.87
CA LEU A 34 -10.19 15.77 21.33
C LEU A 34 -11.06 16.65 22.24
N ASP A 35 -10.48 17.16 23.33
CA ASP A 35 -11.22 18.08 24.19
C ASP A 35 -11.46 19.40 23.43
N ASP A 36 -12.54 20.10 23.76
CA ASP A 36 -12.80 21.39 23.11
C ASP A 36 -11.77 22.44 23.54
N ASP A 37 -11.57 23.45 22.71
CA ASP A 37 -10.71 24.60 22.99
C ASP A 37 -9.23 24.30 23.25
N CYS A 38 -8.72 23.15 22.82
CA CYS A 38 -7.29 22.85 22.87
C CYS A 38 -6.49 23.86 22.04
N THR A 39 -5.44 24.41 22.65
CA THR A 39 -4.48 25.33 21.98
C THR A 39 -3.13 24.65 21.77
N LYS A 40 -2.76 23.74 22.66
CA LYS A 40 -1.52 22.96 22.61
C LYS A 40 -1.82 21.47 22.74
N ILE A 41 -1.19 20.66 21.88
CA ILE A 41 -1.24 19.19 21.95
C ILE A 41 0.09 18.66 22.46
N GLU A 42 0.07 17.85 23.51
CA GLU A 42 1.24 17.22 24.12
C GLU A 42 1.01 15.72 24.39
N LYS A 43 2.08 15.05 24.82
CA LYS A 43 2.16 13.63 25.23
C LYS A 43 1.99 12.61 24.10
N ASN A 44 0.94 12.75 23.30
CA ASN A 44 0.58 11.83 22.22
C ASN A 44 0.32 12.60 20.91
N PRO A 45 0.45 11.95 19.74
CA PRO A 45 0.09 12.56 18.47
C PRO A 45 -1.40 12.94 18.38
N LEU A 46 -1.71 13.96 17.58
CA LEU A 46 -3.09 14.23 17.15
C LEU A 46 -3.42 13.37 15.93
N VAL A 47 -4.47 12.54 16.04
CA VAL A 47 -4.75 11.49 15.05
C VAL A 47 -6.03 11.81 14.25
N PHE A 48 -5.89 11.91 12.93
CA PHE A 48 -6.97 12.02 11.96
C PHE A 48 -7.13 10.65 11.31
N LYS A 49 -8.16 9.90 11.69
CA LYS A 49 -8.33 8.52 11.24
C LYS A 49 -9.68 8.32 10.57
N GLY A 50 -9.65 7.70 9.40
CA GLY A 50 -10.85 7.44 8.60
C GLY A 50 -11.54 8.73 8.14
N ASN A 51 -12.76 8.57 7.65
CA ASN A 51 -13.57 9.68 7.18
C ASN A 51 -14.43 10.21 8.32
N GLN A 52 -14.01 11.35 8.88
CA GLN A 52 -14.71 12.02 9.97
C GLN A 52 -15.54 13.21 9.43
N ASP A 53 -16.55 13.63 10.19
CA ASP A 53 -17.31 14.83 9.84
C ASP A 53 -16.39 16.06 9.82
N ALA A 54 -16.26 16.69 8.65
CA ALA A 54 -15.32 17.77 8.43
C ALA A 54 -15.61 19.01 9.29
N LYS A 55 -16.89 19.26 9.62
CA LYS A 55 -17.28 20.39 10.46
C LYS A 55 -16.83 20.16 11.90
N MET A 56 -17.11 18.99 12.46
CA MET A 56 -16.64 18.57 13.78
C MET A 56 -15.12 18.65 13.88
N VAL A 57 -14.39 18.10 12.90
CA VAL A 57 -12.92 18.12 12.88
C VAL A 57 -12.42 19.56 12.94
N ARG A 58 -12.97 20.46 12.10
CA ARG A 58 -12.58 21.88 12.10
C ARG A 58 -12.86 22.55 13.44
N GLU A 59 -14.03 22.32 14.04
CA GLU A 59 -14.39 22.89 15.34
C GLU A 59 -13.43 22.44 16.46
N LYS A 60 -13.03 21.15 16.46
CA LYS A 60 -12.10 20.59 17.45
C LYS A 60 -10.70 21.19 17.36
N VAL A 61 -10.19 21.42 16.13
CA VAL A 61 -8.79 21.83 15.93
C VAL A 61 -8.60 23.33 15.69
N GLN A 62 -9.67 24.12 15.57
CA GLN A 62 -9.61 25.54 15.19
C GLN A 62 -8.73 26.42 16.09
N LYS A 63 -8.57 26.06 17.37
CA LYS A 63 -7.75 26.82 18.34
C LYS A 63 -6.35 26.25 18.51
N VAL A 64 -6.07 25.06 17.97
CA VAL A 64 -4.77 24.39 18.10
C VAL A 64 -3.72 25.20 17.35
N LYS A 65 -2.66 25.61 18.04
CA LYS A 65 -1.52 26.35 17.49
C LYS A 65 -0.22 25.58 17.53
N TYR A 66 -0.04 24.76 18.56
CA TYR A 66 1.22 24.08 18.81
C TYR A 66 1.00 22.59 19.07
N ILE A 67 1.72 21.73 18.34
CA ILE A 67 1.63 20.28 18.47
C ILE A 67 3.03 19.76 18.80
N ALA A 68 3.23 19.24 20.00
CA ALA A 68 4.53 18.82 20.52
C ALA A 68 4.83 17.32 20.34
N SER A 69 3.85 16.55 19.89
CA SER A 69 3.92 15.09 19.76
C SER A 69 3.54 14.60 18.36
N GLY A 70 3.60 15.48 17.36
CA GLY A 70 3.31 15.18 15.96
C GLY A 70 1.83 14.96 15.62
N ILE A 71 1.59 14.67 14.35
CA ILE A 71 0.26 14.33 13.82
C ILE A 71 0.32 13.01 13.05
N GLU A 72 -0.81 12.31 13.03
CA GLU A 72 -1.00 11.12 12.20
C GLU A 72 -2.28 11.28 11.37
N VAL A 73 -2.20 11.07 10.06
CA VAL A 73 -3.33 11.08 9.14
C VAL A 73 -3.42 9.72 8.48
N ILE A 74 -4.46 8.96 8.83
CA ILE A 74 -4.51 7.51 8.61
C ILE A 74 -5.82 7.11 7.92
N GLU A 75 -5.70 6.34 6.84
CA GLU A 75 -6.82 5.64 6.19
C GLU A 75 -7.99 6.57 5.81
N THR A 76 -7.69 7.81 5.42
CA THR A 76 -8.69 8.79 4.97
C THR A 76 -8.90 8.76 3.44
N ASP A 77 -10.01 9.30 2.97
CA ASP A 77 -10.27 9.55 1.54
C ASP A 77 -10.03 10.99 1.09
N LEU A 78 -9.47 11.83 1.98
CA LEU A 78 -9.21 13.24 1.73
C LEU A 78 -8.27 13.43 0.55
N GLU A 79 -8.63 14.35 -0.35
CA GLU A 79 -7.69 14.82 -1.38
C GLU A 79 -6.77 15.92 -0.85
N THR A 80 -7.28 16.74 0.06
CA THR A 80 -6.58 17.87 0.67
C THR A 80 -6.64 17.77 2.18
N PHE A 81 -5.49 17.85 2.83
CA PHE A 81 -5.40 18.03 4.28
C PHE A 81 -5.16 19.51 4.60
N ASP A 82 -6.18 20.22 5.07
CA ASP A 82 -6.13 21.65 5.40
C ASP A 82 -6.67 21.98 6.81
N TYR A 83 -7.01 20.97 7.61
CA TYR A 83 -7.59 21.16 8.94
C TYR A 83 -6.67 21.94 9.89
N LEU A 84 -5.35 21.88 9.65
CA LEU A 84 -4.32 22.49 10.48
C LEU A 84 -3.62 23.67 9.79
N LYS A 85 -4.27 24.31 8.81
CA LYS A 85 -3.67 25.43 8.05
C LYS A 85 -3.18 26.59 8.92
N HIS A 86 -3.74 26.77 10.11
CA HIS A 86 -3.41 27.82 11.08
C HIS A 86 -2.38 27.39 12.13
N VAL A 87 -1.99 26.12 12.18
CA VAL A 87 -1.00 25.62 13.15
C VAL A 87 0.38 26.21 12.86
N GLU A 88 1.04 26.68 13.91
CA GLU A 88 2.31 27.41 13.82
C GLU A 88 3.52 26.49 14.02
N ARG A 89 3.38 25.44 14.84
CA ARG A 89 4.46 24.49 15.16
C ARG A 89 3.94 23.05 15.22
N ILE A 90 4.64 22.15 14.55
CA ILE A 90 4.47 20.70 14.67
C ILE A 90 5.85 20.08 14.92
N GLN A 91 6.01 19.47 16.08
CA GLN A 91 7.23 18.76 16.44
C GLN A 91 6.91 17.42 17.10
N ASN A 92 7.90 16.53 17.12
CA ASN A 92 7.82 15.28 17.85
C ASN A 92 9.23 14.84 18.27
N SER A 93 9.52 14.81 19.57
CA SER A 93 10.82 14.36 20.06
C SER A 93 11.01 12.84 20.03
N ASN A 94 9.93 12.09 19.80
CA ASN A 94 9.90 10.63 19.94
C ASN A 94 9.73 9.90 18.60
N GLY A 95 9.57 10.60 17.49
CA GLY A 95 9.36 10.03 16.16
C GLY A 95 9.18 11.12 15.09
N PRO A 96 8.51 10.82 13.96
CA PRO A 96 8.25 11.83 12.94
C PRO A 96 7.27 12.89 13.46
N ALA A 97 7.43 14.12 12.96
CA ALA A 97 6.47 15.18 13.24
C ALA A 97 5.15 14.96 12.50
N MET A 98 5.20 14.33 11.32
CA MET A 98 4.02 14.01 10.52
C MET A 98 4.09 12.57 9.99
N LEU A 99 3.03 11.81 10.21
CA LEU A 99 2.83 10.49 9.60
C LEU A 99 1.57 10.52 8.72
N PHE A 100 1.73 10.21 7.45
CA PHE A 100 0.64 9.99 6.51
C PHE A 100 0.63 8.51 6.13
N LYS A 101 -0.49 7.83 6.37
CA LYS A 101 -0.56 6.38 6.22
C LYS A 101 -1.84 5.95 5.51
N LYS A 102 -1.69 5.22 4.41
CA LYS A 102 -2.80 4.59 3.68
C LYS A 102 -3.94 5.56 3.32
N ASN A 103 -3.65 6.85 3.12
CA ASN A 103 -4.66 7.76 2.60
C ASN A 103 -4.86 7.51 1.10
N LYS A 104 -6.12 7.40 0.68
CA LYS A 104 -6.47 6.88 -0.66
C LYS A 104 -6.24 7.89 -1.77
N ASN A 105 -6.51 9.17 -1.50
CA ASN A 105 -6.55 10.22 -2.52
C ASN A 105 -5.71 11.44 -2.18
N LEU A 106 -4.93 11.40 -1.10
CA LEU A 106 -4.22 12.57 -0.59
C LEU A 106 -3.23 13.11 -1.62
N LYS A 107 -3.35 14.39 -1.92
CA LYS A 107 -2.57 15.12 -2.94
C LYS A 107 -2.06 16.46 -2.42
N ARG A 108 -2.82 17.13 -1.54
CA ARG A 108 -2.52 18.48 -1.08
C ARG A 108 -2.29 18.51 0.43
N LEU A 109 -1.24 19.20 0.85
CA LEU A 109 -0.88 19.40 2.25
C LEU A 109 -0.82 20.90 2.53
N ASN A 110 -1.84 21.43 3.22
CA ASN A 110 -1.99 22.86 3.38
C ASN A 110 -1.70 23.31 4.82
N PHE A 111 -0.49 23.82 5.04
CA PHE A 111 0.02 24.32 6.32
C PHE A 111 0.49 25.77 6.19
N ILE A 112 -0.45 26.70 5.96
CA ILE A 112 -0.18 28.11 5.64
C ILE A 112 0.67 28.80 6.72
N SER A 113 0.32 28.61 7.99
CA SER A 113 0.95 29.29 9.13
C SER A 113 2.14 28.53 9.73
N LEU A 114 2.50 27.37 9.20
CA LEU A 114 3.50 26.51 9.82
C LEU A 114 4.89 27.14 9.69
N GLY A 115 5.46 27.54 10.83
CA GLY A 115 6.80 28.11 10.93
C GLY A 115 7.85 27.09 11.38
N GLU A 116 7.43 26.02 12.06
CA GLU A 116 8.34 25.02 12.62
C GLU A 116 7.82 23.59 12.41
N LEU A 117 8.68 22.74 11.83
CA LEU A 117 8.44 21.34 11.56
C LEU A 117 9.64 20.51 11.98
N LYS A 118 9.51 19.69 13.03
CA LYS A 118 10.68 19.02 13.62
C LYS A 118 10.37 17.63 14.18
N GLY A 119 10.80 16.57 13.50
CA GLY A 119 10.80 15.22 14.05
C GLY A 119 11.98 15.00 15.02
N LYS A 120 12.10 13.76 15.48
CA LYS A 120 13.18 13.33 16.36
C LYS A 120 14.54 13.51 15.67
N GLU A 121 15.54 13.90 16.45
CA GLU A 121 16.89 14.11 15.95
C GLU A 121 17.43 12.85 15.26
N LYS A 122 18.04 13.02 14.07
CA LYS A 122 18.57 11.94 13.21
C LYS A 122 17.52 10.96 12.66
N GLU A 123 16.24 11.22 12.89
CA GLU A 123 15.13 10.48 12.28
C GLU A 123 14.44 11.33 11.20
N LYS A 124 13.40 10.78 10.58
CA LYS A 124 12.65 11.45 9.50
C LYS A 124 11.64 12.43 10.07
N ASP A 125 11.56 13.64 9.52
CA ASP A 125 10.54 14.62 9.94
C ASP A 125 9.14 14.19 9.47
N ILE A 126 9.03 13.67 8.25
CA ILE A 126 7.78 13.23 7.64
C ILE A 126 7.91 11.79 7.15
N ILE A 127 6.90 10.97 7.43
CA ILE A 127 6.80 9.61 6.89
C ILE A 127 5.50 9.46 6.12
N PHE A 128 5.62 8.88 4.92
CA PHE A 128 4.49 8.47 4.08
C PHE A 128 4.52 6.95 3.95
N GLU A 129 3.58 6.24 4.59
CA GLU A 129 3.48 4.77 4.56
C GLU A 129 2.29 4.32 3.72
N ASN A 130 2.57 3.68 2.58
CA ASN A 130 1.56 3.22 1.62
C ASN A 130 0.52 4.30 1.27
N ASP A 131 0.99 5.54 1.13
CA ASP A 131 0.13 6.72 1.01
C ASP A 131 0.06 7.22 -0.44
N HIS A 132 -1.12 7.66 -0.88
CA HIS A 132 -1.31 8.20 -2.23
C HIS A 132 -0.45 9.44 -2.49
N PHE A 133 -0.09 10.22 -1.47
CA PHE A 133 0.76 11.39 -1.64
C PHE A 133 2.11 11.05 -2.28
N ALA A 134 2.64 9.85 -2.07
CA ALA A 134 3.88 9.38 -2.72
C ALA A 134 3.79 9.31 -4.25
N LYS A 135 2.59 9.05 -4.77
CA LYS A 135 2.29 9.08 -6.19
C LYS A 135 2.05 10.52 -6.64
N ALA A 136 1.19 11.25 -5.92
CA ALA A 136 0.84 12.63 -6.24
C ALA A 136 2.08 13.55 -6.32
N PHE A 137 3.00 13.43 -5.35
CA PHE A 137 4.28 14.16 -5.32
C PHE A 137 5.10 14.05 -6.63
N ARG A 138 5.01 12.93 -7.35
CA ARG A 138 5.76 12.70 -8.60
C ARG A 138 5.02 13.14 -9.85
N GLU A 139 3.69 13.19 -9.78
CA GLU A 139 2.82 13.36 -10.95
C GLU A 139 2.13 14.73 -10.99
N GLU A 140 1.97 15.39 -9.85
CA GLU A 140 1.22 16.64 -9.69
C GLU A 140 2.15 17.79 -9.21
N PRO A 141 2.30 18.88 -9.98
CA PRO A 141 3.17 20.00 -9.61
C PRO A 141 2.81 20.63 -8.25
N ASP A 142 1.52 20.75 -7.97
CA ASP A 142 1.01 21.31 -6.73
C ASP A 142 1.40 20.49 -5.49
N SER A 143 1.42 19.16 -5.61
CA SER A 143 1.89 18.27 -4.55
C SER A 143 3.38 18.42 -4.29
N PHE A 144 4.17 18.62 -5.36
CA PHE A 144 5.59 18.91 -5.26
C PHE A 144 5.83 20.24 -4.55
N ASP A 145 5.08 21.29 -4.91
CA ASP A 145 5.19 22.60 -4.26
C ASP A 145 4.86 22.56 -2.77
N ASP A 146 3.79 21.84 -2.39
CA ASP A 146 3.44 21.63 -0.98
C ASP A 146 4.58 20.92 -0.23
N PHE A 147 5.19 19.90 -0.84
CA PHE A 147 6.32 19.17 -0.28
C PHE A 147 7.58 20.04 -0.11
N ILE A 148 7.93 20.86 -1.10
CA ILE A 148 9.09 21.76 -1.04
C ILE A 148 8.90 22.85 0.03
N LYS A 149 7.68 23.35 0.22
CA LYS A 149 7.38 24.28 1.33
C LYS A 149 7.66 23.63 2.69
N LEU A 150 7.24 22.38 2.87
CA LEU A 150 7.51 21.63 4.10
C LEU A 150 9.00 21.34 4.29
N GLU A 151 9.74 21.04 3.22
CA GLU A 151 11.21 20.88 3.26
C GLU A 151 11.88 22.14 3.79
N LEU A 152 11.50 23.30 3.24
CA LEU A 152 12.07 24.59 3.63
C LEU A 152 11.84 24.88 5.11
N ILE A 153 10.62 24.61 5.61
CA ILE A 153 10.27 24.78 7.01
C ILE A 153 11.08 23.82 7.89
N ALA A 154 11.12 22.53 7.56
CA ALA A 154 11.86 21.54 8.34
C ALA A 154 13.37 21.80 8.38
N ARG A 155 13.95 22.18 7.25
CA ARG A 155 15.36 22.54 7.13
C ARG A 155 15.72 23.74 8.01
N LYS A 156 14.90 24.79 8.02
CA LYS A 156 15.07 25.94 8.94
C LYS A 156 14.93 25.52 10.39
N SER A 157 13.96 24.66 10.71
CA SER A 157 13.67 24.20 12.09
C SER A 157 14.83 23.42 12.72
N HIS A 158 15.57 22.66 11.91
CA HIS A 158 16.77 21.92 12.33
C HIS A 158 18.08 22.67 12.10
N LEU A 159 18.05 23.92 11.61
CA LEU A 159 19.24 24.69 11.21
C LEU A 159 20.15 23.91 10.24
N ARG A 160 19.57 23.07 9.39
CA ARG A 160 20.32 22.25 8.42
C ARG A 160 20.82 23.12 7.29
N SER A 161 22.12 22.99 6.98
CA SER A 161 22.77 23.70 5.87
C SER A 161 22.43 23.09 4.50
N ASN A 162 22.21 21.78 4.44
CA ASN A 162 21.98 21.06 3.19
C ASN A 162 20.51 21.14 2.76
N VAL A 163 20.28 21.54 1.51
CA VAL A 163 18.98 21.43 0.83
C VAL A 163 18.67 19.95 0.60
N CYS A 164 17.41 19.56 0.81
CA CYS A 164 16.93 18.18 0.66
C CYS A 164 17.68 17.18 1.56
N SER A 165 17.76 17.48 2.86
CA SER A 165 18.35 16.56 3.84
C SER A 165 17.72 15.18 3.77
N ASN A 166 18.55 14.13 3.86
CA ASN A 166 18.07 12.76 3.98
C ASN A 166 17.18 12.56 5.21
N GLU A 167 17.25 13.42 6.21
CA GLU A 167 16.43 13.39 7.43
C GLU A 167 15.04 14.01 7.25
N PHE A 168 14.73 14.61 6.11
CA PHE A 168 13.44 15.28 5.93
C PHE A 168 12.29 14.28 5.79
N TYR A 169 12.42 13.27 4.92
CA TYR A 169 11.28 12.43 4.57
C TYR A 169 11.64 10.97 4.30
N GLN A 170 10.62 10.11 4.34
CA GLN A 170 10.70 8.74 3.86
C GLN A 170 9.37 8.28 3.27
N PHE A 171 9.43 7.66 2.09
CA PHE A 171 8.34 6.88 1.52
C PHE A 171 8.53 5.40 1.84
N ILE A 172 7.56 4.80 2.54
CA ILE A 172 7.52 3.39 2.86
C ILE A 172 6.40 2.77 2.03
N ASN A 173 6.75 2.25 0.86
CA ASN A 173 5.83 1.50 0.01
C ASN A 173 6.08 0.01 0.25
N LYS A 174 5.38 -0.58 1.22
CA LYS A 174 5.29 -2.03 1.30
C LYS A 174 4.39 -2.44 0.16
N LYS A 175 4.86 -3.35 -0.71
CA LYS A 175 3.93 -4.09 -1.57
C LYS A 175 2.93 -4.71 -0.61
N GLU A 176 1.68 -4.24 -0.62
CA GLU A 176 0.60 -5.04 -0.09
C GLU A 176 0.78 -6.39 -0.77
N SER A 177 1.05 -7.43 0.03
CA SER A 177 0.94 -8.78 -0.48
C SER A 177 -0.48 -8.82 -1.01
N SER A 178 -0.62 -8.77 -2.34
CA SER A 178 -1.86 -9.12 -3.01
C SER A 178 -2.36 -10.34 -2.28
N ASP A 179 -3.53 -10.24 -1.66
CA ASP A 179 -4.12 -11.27 -0.82
C ASP A 179 -3.70 -12.65 -1.32
N SER A 180 -3.00 -13.42 -0.48
CA SER A 180 -2.51 -14.75 -0.88
C SER A 180 -3.65 -15.62 -1.42
N GLN A 181 -4.89 -15.30 -1.06
CA GLN A 181 -6.13 -15.80 -1.65
C GLN A 181 -6.28 -15.51 -3.15
N THR A 182 -6.07 -14.28 -3.63
CA THR A 182 -6.24 -13.96 -5.07
C THR A 182 -5.20 -14.69 -5.92
N GLY A 183 -3.94 -14.75 -5.46
CA GLY A 183 -2.90 -15.51 -6.13
C GLY A 183 -3.18 -17.02 -6.16
N ALA A 184 -3.63 -17.59 -5.03
CA ALA A 184 -4.01 -18.99 -4.94
C ALA A 184 -5.21 -19.34 -5.83
N ILE A 185 -6.22 -18.47 -5.90
CA ILE A 185 -7.42 -18.65 -6.75
C ILE A 185 -7.02 -18.69 -8.23
N ILE A 186 -6.13 -17.79 -8.69
CA ILE A 186 -5.66 -17.78 -10.08
C ILE A 186 -4.90 -19.08 -10.42
N ILE A 187 -4.03 -19.56 -9.51
CA ILE A 187 -3.30 -20.81 -9.70
C ILE A 187 -4.26 -22.01 -9.78
N ILE A 188 -5.28 -22.06 -8.91
CA ILE A 188 -6.30 -23.12 -8.93
C ILE A 188 -7.07 -23.12 -10.25
N ILE A 189 -7.47 -21.94 -10.74
CA ILE A 189 -8.18 -21.81 -12.02
C ILE A 189 -7.33 -22.34 -13.18
N ILE A 190 -6.04 -21.98 -13.24
CA ILE A 190 -5.11 -22.46 -14.27
C ILE A 190 -4.96 -23.99 -14.20
N ALA A 191 -4.80 -24.56 -13.00
CA ALA A 191 -4.67 -26.01 -12.82
C ALA A 191 -5.91 -26.78 -13.32
N VAL A 192 -7.11 -26.23 -13.10
CA VAL A 192 -8.36 -26.82 -13.59
C VAL A 192 -8.41 -26.82 -15.12
N PHE A 193 -8.01 -25.73 -15.78
CA PHE A 193 -7.98 -25.70 -17.24
C PHE A 193 -6.99 -26.70 -17.85
N VAL A 194 -5.80 -26.86 -17.24
CA VAL A 194 -4.80 -27.84 -17.69
C VAL A 194 -5.33 -29.26 -17.55
N THR A 195 -5.91 -29.62 -16.40
CA THR A 195 -6.46 -30.97 -16.19
C THR A 195 -7.62 -31.29 -17.14
N ILE A 196 -8.47 -30.32 -17.45
CA ILE A 196 -9.53 -30.48 -18.46
C ILE A 196 -8.91 -30.74 -19.85
N ALA A 197 -7.91 -29.95 -20.25
CA ALA A 197 -7.22 -30.13 -21.53
C ALA A 197 -6.56 -31.51 -21.64
N ASP A 198 -5.90 -31.98 -20.58
CA ASP A 198 -5.27 -33.30 -20.53
C ASP A 198 -6.29 -34.44 -20.68
N VAL A 199 -7.48 -34.32 -20.05
CA VAL A 199 -8.57 -35.30 -20.19
C VAL A 199 -9.11 -35.32 -21.62
N PHE A 200 -9.27 -34.15 -22.26
CA PHE A 200 -9.70 -34.07 -23.65
C PHE A 200 -8.67 -34.67 -24.61
N LEU A 201 -7.38 -34.35 -24.42
CA LEU A 201 -6.28 -34.92 -25.19
C LEU A 201 -6.19 -36.44 -25.01
N TYR A 202 -6.29 -36.93 -23.78
CA TYR A 202 -6.31 -38.36 -23.49
C TYR A 202 -7.48 -39.08 -24.19
N ARG A 203 -8.70 -38.52 -24.11
CA ARG A 203 -9.86 -39.09 -24.81
C ARG A 203 -9.70 -39.07 -26.33
N TYR A 204 -9.12 -38.01 -26.89
CA TYR A 204 -8.84 -37.92 -28.31
C TYR A 204 -7.83 -38.98 -28.76
N CYS A 205 -6.70 -39.09 -28.05
CA CYS A 205 -5.67 -40.10 -28.30
C CYS A 205 -6.21 -41.53 -28.18
N MET A 206 -7.04 -41.80 -27.16
CA MET A 206 -7.68 -43.11 -26.99
C MET A 206 -8.66 -43.44 -28.11
N LYS A 207 -9.38 -42.45 -28.64
CA LYS A 207 -10.28 -42.63 -29.79
C LYS A 207 -9.50 -42.94 -31.07
N GLU A 208 -8.42 -42.20 -31.33
CA GLU A 208 -7.46 -42.44 -32.41
C GLU A 208 -6.85 -43.84 -32.33
N TYR A 209 -6.38 -44.25 -31.14
CA TYR A 209 -5.79 -45.56 -30.91
C TYR A 209 -6.78 -46.71 -31.17
N ARG A 210 -8.01 -46.61 -30.65
CA ARG A 210 -9.07 -47.59 -30.92
C ARG A 210 -9.44 -47.66 -32.40
N ALA A 211 -9.48 -46.52 -33.10
CA ALA A 211 -9.74 -46.47 -34.52
C ALA A 211 -8.62 -47.13 -35.35
N LYS A 212 -7.35 -46.97 -34.95
CA LYS A 212 -6.20 -47.65 -35.58
C LYS A 212 -6.27 -49.16 -35.37
N LYS A 213 -6.50 -49.62 -34.14
CA LYS A 213 -6.65 -51.05 -33.83
C LYS A 213 -7.79 -51.71 -34.62
N ALA A 214 -8.95 -51.07 -34.72
CA ALA A 214 -10.07 -51.57 -35.51
C ALA A 214 -9.79 -51.62 -37.03
N ARG A 215 -8.91 -50.76 -37.56
CA ARG A 215 -8.46 -50.80 -38.97
C ARG A 215 -7.47 -51.94 -39.21
N GLU A 216 -6.62 -52.26 -38.24
CA GLU A 216 -5.68 -53.38 -38.30
C GLU A 216 -6.41 -54.73 -38.24
N GLU A 217 -7.35 -54.90 -37.31
CA GLU A 217 -8.18 -56.13 -37.20
C GLU A 217 -9.00 -56.39 -38.47
N LYS A 218 -9.52 -55.33 -39.12
CA LYS A 218 -10.19 -55.45 -40.43
C LYS A 218 -9.25 -55.84 -41.58
N LYS A 219 -7.97 -55.47 -41.52
CA LYS A 219 -6.97 -55.89 -42.53
C LYS A 219 -6.59 -57.36 -42.35
N THR A 220 -6.40 -57.82 -41.11
CA THR A 220 -6.04 -59.21 -40.80
C THR A 220 -7.15 -60.20 -41.17
N ASN A 221 -8.42 -59.87 -40.87
CA ASN A 221 -9.57 -60.71 -41.25
C ASN A 221 -9.78 -60.81 -42.77
N LYS A 222 -9.37 -59.79 -43.54
CA LYS A 222 -9.44 -59.81 -45.01
C LYS A 222 -8.32 -60.65 -45.65
N MET A 223 -7.22 -60.90 -44.93
CA MET A 223 -6.10 -61.72 -45.39
C MET A 223 -6.31 -63.22 -45.14
N GLN A 224 -7.11 -63.59 -44.13
CA GLN A 224 -7.39 -65.00 -43.80
C GLN A 224 -8.48 -65.66 -44.66
N THR A 225 -9.26 -64.90 -45.43
CA THR A 225 -10.36 -65.44 -46.25
C THR A 225 -9.96 -65.85 -47.67
N GLY A 226 -8.67 -65.79 -48.02
CA GLY A 226 -8.22 -66.00 -49.40
C GLY A 226 -6.88 -66.70 -49.55
N VAL A 227 -6.73 -67.94 -49.08
CA VAL A 227 -5.72 -68.88 -49.61
C VAL A 227 -6.25 -70.33 -49.54
N PRO A 228 -6.34 -71.07 -50.67
CA PRO A 228 -6.71 -72.48 -50.69
C PRO A 228 -5.53 -73.41 -50.38
N ILE A 229 -5.87 -74.58 -49.86
CA ILE A 229 -4.99 -75.70 -49.47
C ILE A 229 -4.26 -76.27 -50.70
N GLY A 230 -2.94 -76.47 -50.59
CA GLY A 230 -2.12 -77.20 -51.55
C GLY A 230 -0.75 -77.56 -50.96
N THR A 231 -0.50 -78.88 -50.86
CA THR A 231 0.67 -79.60 -50.37
C THR A 231 1.90 -79.49 -51.30
N ASP A 232 3.13 -79.44 -50.76
CA ASP A 232 4.13 -80.53 -50.88
C ASP A 232 5.58 -80.20 -50.42
N PHE A 233 6.18 -81.26 -49.88
CA PHE A 233 7.56 -81.68 -49.51
C PHE A 233 8.83 -80.83 -49.80
N GLY A 234 9.75 -80.86 -48.82
CA GLY A 234 11.21 -80.86 -49.06
C GLY A 234 12.08 -80.33 -47.88
N PRO A 235 13.25 -80.92 -47.52
CA PRO A 235 13.60 -81.13 -46.11
C PRO A 235 14.79 -80.33 -45.50
N ARG A 236 14.71 -80.23 -44.15
CA ARG A 236 15.69 -80.01 -43.06
C ARG A 236 17.20 -80.05 -43.36
N THR A 237 17.96 -79.11 -42.75
CA THR A 237 18.86 -79.31 -41.56
C THR A 237 19.48 -77.97 -41.06
N PRO A 238 20.05 -77.89 -39.82
CA PRO A 238 19.97 -76.70 -38.95
C PRO A 238 21.30 -76.16 -38.37
N ALA A 239 21.15 -75.19 -37.44
CA ALA A 239 22.08 -74.75 -36.39
C ALA A 239 23.16 -73.75 -36.87
N SER A 240 23.74 -72.84 -36.09
CA SER A 240 23.81 -72.57 -34.65
C SER A 240 24.46 -71.18 -34.52
N GLY A 241 24.34 -70.48 -33.38
CA GLY A 241 25.29 -69.39 -33.08
C GLY A 241 24.77 -68.23 -32.26
N THR A 242 24.61 -68.47 -30.96
CA THR A 242 24.51 -67.47 -29.88
C THR A 242 25.85 -66.75 -29.68
N THR A 243 25.82 -65.45 -29.35
CA THR A 243 26.52 -64.75 -28.22
C THR A 243 26.57 -63.24 -28.53
N THR A 244 25.96 -62.34 -27.76
CA THR A 244 26.13 -61.90 -26.34
C THR A 244 27.14 -60.75 -26.18
N SER A 245 26.58 -59.62 -25.75
CA SER A 245 27.04 -58.63 -24.76
C SER A 245 28.33 -57.83 -24.97
N SER A 246 28.20 -56.51 -24.80
CA SER A 246 28.66 -55.76 -23.61
C SER A 246 28.87 -54.29 -23.99
N ALA A 247 28.09 -53.38 -23.40
CA ALA A 247 28.41 -52.63 -22.18
C ALA A 247 29.41 -51.49 -22.47
N THR A 248 28.95 -50.24 -22.51
CA THR A 248 28.90 -49.27 -21.39
C THR A 248 30.29 -48.73 -21.04
N ILE A 249 30.44 -47.40 -21.06
CA ILE A 249 30.80 -46.53 -19.93
C ILE A 249 31.43 -45.21 -20.44
N GLU A 250 30.67 -44.15 -20.17
CA GLU A 250 31.03 -42.85 -19.59
C GLU A 250 32.26 -42.04 -20.08
N THR A 251 31.94 -40.81 -20.49
CA THR A 251 32.50 -39.49 -20.10
C THR A 251 33.26 -39.42 -18.76
N PRO A 252 33.92 -38.30 -18.38
CA PRO A 252 34.17 -37.01 -19.07
C PRO A 252 35.63 -36.52 -18.93
N LYS A 253 35.94 -35.31 -19.45
CA LYS A 253 36.47 -34.19 -18.64
C LYS A 253 36.80 -32.94 -19.46
N ASP A 254 36.33 -31.82 -18.91
CA ASP A 254 37.00 -30.55 -18.69
C ASP A 254 37.80 -29.92 -19.84
N TRP A 255 37.33 -28.75 -20.31
CA TRP A 255 37.92 -27.42 -20.09
C TRP A 255 36.89 -26.32 -20.36
#